data_AF-A0AAW6M7J5-F1
#
_entry.id   AF-A0AAW6M7J5-F1
#
_cell.length_a   1.000
_cell.length_b   1.000
_cell.length_c   1.000
_cell.angle_alpha   90.00
_cell.angle_beta   90.00
_cell.angle_gamma   90.00
#
_symmetry.space_group_name_H-M   'P 1'
#
loop_
_entity.id
_entity.type
_entity.pdbx_description
1 polymer ?
#
loop_
_entity_poly.entity_id
_entity_poly.type
_entity_poly.pdbx_seq_one_letter_code
_entity_poly.pdbx_strand_id
1 'polypeptide(L)'
;MRKQHSSHTKVHSDKLYFVAKQNEERLWVIGAHKLYLFDPKEEQLHTLDNNNGLRLTDMDASSLIDSANRFWILGNTGYIMVDNRNFMLNDIPASVSLTTLRINNKLQRPCEGSVLD
;
A
#
# COMPACT_ATOMS: atom_id res chain seq x y z
N MET A 1 -4.30 -20.90 -27.32
CA MET A 1 -4.01 -19.57 -26.72
C MET A 1 -3.33 -19.81 -25.38
N ARG A 2 -2.01 -19.65 -25.30
CA ARG A 2 -1.22 -19.91 -24.08
C ARG A 2 -1.29 -18.64 -23.22
N LYS A 3 -1.91 -18.71 -22.04
CA LYS A 3 -1.83 -17.64 -21.03
C LYS A 3 -0.38 -17.61 -20.54
N GLN A 4 0.36 -16.55 -20.88
CA GLN A 4 1.65 -16.29 -20.25
C GLN A 4 1.38 -15.88 -18.81
N HIS A 5 1.87 -16.67 -17.86
CA HIS A 5 1.98 -16.28 -16.46
C HIS A 5 3.27 -15.47 -16.32
N SER A 6 3.16 -14.14 -16.23
CA SER A 6 4.27 -13.30 -15.76
C SER A 6 4.55 -13.66 -14.31
N SER A 7 5.71 -14.26 -14.05
CA SER A 7 6.10 -14.91 -12.80
C SER A 7 6.67 -13.96 -11.73
N HIS A 8 6.37 -12.66 -11.77
CA HIS A 8 6.94 -11.69 -10.82
C HIS A 8 5.92 -10.73 -10.18
N THR A 9 4.64 -10.84 -10.49
CA THR A 9 3.63 -10.02 -9.81
C THR A 9 3.39 -10.60 -8.42
N LYS A 10 3.78 -9.87 -7.37
CA LYS A 10 3.41 -10.17 -5.98
C LYS A 10 1.91 -10.47 -5.95
N VAL A 11 1.54 -11.73 -5.69
CA VAL A 11 0.14 -12.15 -5.79
C VAL A 11 -0.62 -11.52 -4.63
N HIS A 12 -1.32 -10.43 -4.90
CA HIS A 12 -2.30 -9.85 -3.99
C HIS A 12 -3.57 -10.68 -4.10
N SER A 13 -3.74 -11.66 -3.21
CA SER A 13 -5.00 -12.36 -3.06
C SER A 13 -5.94 -11.48 -2.24
N ASP A 14 -6.68 -10.62 -2.92
CA ASP A 14 -7.79 -9.87 -2.34
C ASP A 14 -8.98 -9.90 -3.30
N LYS A 15 -10.20 -9.87 -2.75
CA LYS A 15 -11.41 -9.77 -3.56
C LYS A 15 -11.63 -8.31 -3.91
N LEU A 16 -11.68 -8.00 -5.20
CA LEU A 16 -11.86 -6.63 -5.69
C LEU A 16 -13.34 -6.32 -5.87
N TYR A 17 -13.75 -5.13 -5.47
CA TYR A 17 -15.15 -4.71 -5.44
C TYR A 17 -15.46 -3.52 -6.32
N PHE A 18 -14.55 -2.55 -6.39
CA PHE A 18 -14.82 -1.28 -7.06
C PHE A 18 -13.55 -0.69 -7.67
N VAL A 19 -13.69 -0.02 -8.81
CA VAL A 19 -12.61 0.70 -9.48
C VAL A 19 -13.08 2.13 -9.74
N ALA A 20 -12.24 3.10 -9.37
CA ALA A 20 -12.52 4.52 -9.54
C ALA A 20 -11.30 5.20 -10.18
N LYS A 21 -11.53 6.33 -10.86
CA LYS A 21 -10.45 7.15 -11.37
C LYS A 21 -9.85 7.98 -10.22
N GLN A 22 -8.53 7.91 -10.04
CA GLN A 22 -7.83 8.87 -9.18
C GLN A 22 -7.53 10.14 -9.99
N ASN A 23 -6.87 9.97 -11.14
CA ASN A 23 -6.63 11.02 -12.14
C ASN A 23 -6.51 10.37 -13.54
N GLU A 24 -6.04 11.11 -14.56
CA GLU A 24 -5.87 10.58 -15.92
C GLU A 24 -4.92 9.38 -16.02
N GLU A 25 -4.00 9.23 -15.08
CA GLU A 25 -2.92 8.25 -15.11
C GLU A 25 -3.14 7.09 -14.15
N ARG A 26 -3.94 7.28 -13.08
CA ARG A 26 -4.03 6.33 -11.97
C ARG A 26 -5.46 5.97 -11.59
N LEU A 27 -5.62 4.75 -11.10
CA LEU A 27 -6.89 4.18 -10.68
C LEU A 27 -6.88 3.80 -9.20
N TRP A 28 -7.96 4.14 -8.52
CA TRP A 28 -8.31 3.51 -7.25
C TRP A 28 -8.91 2.13 -7.50
N VAL A 29 -8.50 1.14 -6.71
CA VAL A 29 -9.11 -0.19 -6.69
C VAL A 29 -9.40 -0.54 -5.23
N ILE A 30 -10.66 -0.83 -4.92
CA ILE A 30 -11.07 -1.27 -3.59
C ILE A 30 -11.05 -2.78 -3.55
N GLY A 31 -10.22 -3.33 -2.67
CA GLY A 31 -10.26 -4.72 -2.24
C GLY A 31 -11.10 -4.89 -0.97
N ALA A 32 -11.25 -6.12 -0.48
CA ALA A 32 -12.00 -6.38 0.75
C ALA A 32 -11.28 -5.84 1.99
N HIS A 33 -9.95 -5.82 1.97
CA HIS A 33 -9.16 -5.45 3.14
C HIS A 33 -8.25 -4.26 2.88
N LYS A 34 -7.99 -3.93 1.62
CA LYS A 34 -6.99 -2.94 1.20
C LYS A 34 -7.55 -2.01 0.14
N LEU A 35 -7.09 -0.77 0.18
CA LEU A 35 -7.24 0.16 -0.93
C LEU A 35 -5.97 0.11 -1.76
N TYR A 36 -6.10 0.10 -3.07
CA TYR A 36 -4.97 0.13 -3.98
C TYR A 36 -5.01 1.37 -4.86
N LEU A 37 -3.83 1.97 -5.07
CA LEU A 37 -3.61 2.94 -6.13
C LEU A 37 -2.78 2.26 -7.22
N PHE A 38 -3.40 2.04 -8.36
CA PHE A 38 -2.79 1.37 -9.51
C PHE A 38 -2.33 2.40 -10.54
N ASP A 39 -1.05 2.31 -10.91
CA ASP A 39 -0.44 3.03 -12.02
C ASP A 39 -0.26 2.05 -13.20
N PRO A 40 -1.12 2.11 -14.23
CA PRO A 40 -1.06 1.17 -15.35
C PRO A 40 0.16 1.37 -16.25
N LYS A 41 0.76 2.56 -16.27
CA LYS A 41 1.89 2.88 -17.14
C LYS A 41 3.17 2.23 -16.61
N GLU A 42 3.38 2.31 -15.31
CA GLU A 42 4.54 1.72 -14.63
C GLU A 42 4.26 0.30 -14.13
N GLU A 43 3.04 -0.22 -14.32
CA GLU A 43 2.54 -1.49 -13.77
C GLU A 43 2.73 -1.61 -12.24
N GLN A 44 2.59 -0.48 -11.53
CA GLN A 44 2.81 -0.41 -10.08
C GLN A 44 1.49 -0.41 -9.30
N LEU A 45 1.48 -1.16 -8.19
CA LEU A 45 0.33 -1.24 -7.29
C LEU A 45 0.75 -0.79 -5.88
N HIS A 46 0.33 0.40 -5.50
CA HIS A 46 0.53 0.90 -4.14
C HIS A 46 -0.60 0.40 -3.25
N THR A 47 -0.25 -0.23 -2.13
CA THR A 47 -1.22 -0.72 -1.15
C THR A 47 -1.35 0.28 -0.01
N LEU A 48 -2.59 0.64 0.33
CA LEU A 48 -2.94 1.47 1.46
C LEU A 48 -3.75 0.64 2.46
N ASP A 49 -3.30 0.64 3.72
CA ASP A 49 -3.94 -0.07 4.83
C ASP A 49 -3.93 0.77 6.12
N ASN A 50 -4.17 0.12 7.27
CA ASN A 50 -4.17 0.76 8.58
C ASN A 50 -2.89 1.55 8.89
N ASN A 51 -1.73 1.13 8.36
CA ASN A 51 -0.46 1.84 8.54
C ASN A 51 -0.43 3.18 7.77
N ASN A 52 -1.30 3.33 6.77
CA ASN A 52 -1.51 4.57 6.02
C ASN A 52 -2.69 5.41 6.57
N GLY A 53 -3.25 5.02 7.72
CA GLY A 53 -4.41 5.70 8.31
C GLY A 53 -5.76 5.23 7.78
N LEU A 54 -5.80 4.21 6.91
CA LEU A 54 -7.03 3.61 6.41
C LEU A 54 -7.64 2.71 7.49
N ARG A 55 -8.33 3.31 8.47
CA ARG A 55 -8.95 2.62 9.63
C ARG A 55 -10.26 1.90 9.27
N LEU A 56 -10.37 1.35 8.07
CA LEU A 56 -11.56 0.59 7.66
C LEU A 56 -11.24 -0.89 7.63
N THR A 57 -12.20 -1.68 8.07
CA THR A 57 -12.24 -3.13 7.87
C THR A 57 -13.37 -3.46 6.89
N ASP A 58 -13.24 -4.57 6.17
CA ASP A 58 -14.28 -5.15 5.31
C ASP A 58 -14.99 -4.13 4.41
N MET A 59 -14.22 -3.58 3.46
CA MET A 59 -14.74 -2.69 2.43
C MET A 59 -15.63 -3.45 1.45
N ASP A 60 -16.57 -2.74 0.82
CA ASP A 60 -17.49 -3.31 -0.17
C ASP A 60 -17.62 -2.47 -1.45
N ALA A 61 -18.53 -2.89 -2.34
CA ALA A 61 -18.73 -2.31 -3.66
C ALA A 61 -19.55 -1.00 -3.66
N SER A 62 -19.95 -0.46 -2.50
CA SER A 62 -20.87 0.69 -2.41
C SER A 62 -20.19 2.07 -2.51
N SER A 63 -18.86 2.10 -2.66
CA SER A 63 -18.05 3.32 -2.69
C SER A 63 -18.30 4.20 -3.92
N LEU A 64 -18.04 5.52 -3.82
CA LEU A 64 -18.33 6.48 -4.89
C LEU A 64 -17.41 7.71 -4.87
N ILE A 65 -17.28 8.40 -6.01
CA ILE A 65 -16.68 9.74 -6.10
C ILE A 65 -17.80 10.77 -6.23
N ASP A 66 -17.80 11.78 -5.37
CA ASP A 66 -18.80 12.85 -5.39
C ASP A 66 -18.42 14.01 -6.33
N SER A 67 -19.34 14.97 -6.50
CA SER A 67 -19.14 16.15 -7.37
C SER A 67 -18.03 17.10 -6.90
N ALA A 68 -17.59 17.00 -5.65
CA ALA A 68 -16.44 17.75 -5.12
C ALA A 68 -15.11 17.01 -5.34
N ASN A 69 -15.13 15.89 -6.07
CA ASN A 69 -14.02 14.97 -6.28
C ASN A 69 -13.45 14.43 -4.96
N ARG A 70 -14.34 14.09 -4.03
CA ARG A 70 -13.99 13.32 -2.83
C ARG A 70 -14.36 11.88 -3.07
N PHE A 71 -13.43 10.98 -2.76
CA PHE A 71 -13.65 9.55 -2.89
C PHE A 71 -14.11 8.99 -1.54
N TRP A 72 -15.37 8.55 -1.50
CA TRP A 72 -16.01 7.98 -0.33
C TRP A 72 -15.93 6.47 -0.39
N ILE A 73 -15.26 5.89 0.60
CA ILE A 73 -15.03 4.46 0.73
C ILE A 73 -15.85 3.96 1.91
N LEU A 74 -16.72 2.99 1.64
CA LEU A 74 -17.62 2.41 2.61
C LEU A 74 -17.13 1.03 3.05
N GLY A 75 -17.40 0.70 4.30
CA GLY A 75 -17.14 -0.61 4.86
C GLY A 75 -18.02 -0.86 6.08
N ASN A 76 -17.87 -2.04 6.67
CA ASN A 76 -18.82 -2.52 7.67
C ASN A 76 -18.88 -1.68 8.96
N THR A 77 -17.81 -0.96 9.29
CA THR A 77 -17.66 -0.19 10.53
C THR A 77 -17.75 1.32 10.34
N GLY A 78 -17.98 1.80 9.11
CA GLY A 78 -18.11 3.22 8.82
C GLY A 78 -17.66 3.59 7.40
N TYR A 79 -17.15 4.81 7.26
CA TYR A 79 -16.68 5.34 5.98
C TYR A 79 -15.39 6.12 6.14
N ILE A 80 -14.61 6.18 5.07
CA ILE A 80 -13.45 7.07 4.91
C ILE A 80 -13.67 7.94 3.69
N MET A 81 -13.17 9.18 3.78
CA MET A 81 -13.10 10.10 2.65
C MET A 81 -11.64 10.33 2.29
N VAL A 82 -11.30 10.12 1.03
CA VAL A 82 -10.01 10.48 0.43
C VAL A 82 -10.22 11.72 -0.43
N ASP A 83 -9.46 12.78 -0.19
CA ASP A 83 -9.46 13.95 -1.08
C ASP A 83 -8.71 13.61 -2.37
N ASN A 84 -9.47 13.26 -3.41
CA ASN A 84 -8.93 12.74 -4.66
C ASN A 84 -8.09 13.78 -5.41
N ARG A 85 -8.32 15.07 -5.15
CA ARG A 85 -7.63 16.19 -5.82
C ARG A 85 -6.21 16.38 -5.31
N ASN A 86 -6.01 16.13 -4.01
CA ASN A 86 -4.78 16.46 -3.30
C ASN A 86 -4.04 15.22 -2.78
N PHE A 87 -4.48 14.03 -3.15
CA PHE A 87 -3.81 12.80 -2.74
C PHE A 87 -2.43 12.69 -3.39
N MET A 88 -1.39 12.54 -2.57
CA MET A 88 -0.02 12.33 -3.02
C MET A 88 0.59 11.12 -2.32
N LEU A 89 1.36 10.34 -3.07
CA LEU A 89 2.21 9.31 -2.50
C LEU A 89 3.51 9.95 -2.01
N ASN A 90 4.06 9.42 -0.92
CA ASN A 90 5.44 9.68 -0.57
C ASN A 90 6.34 8.79 -1.43
N ASP A 91 6.98 9.40 -2.44
CA ASP A 91 7.91 8.75 -3.36
C ASP A 91 9.37 9.00 -3.00
N ILE A 92 9.64 9.69 -1.89
CA ILE A 92 10.99 9.98 -1.44
C ILE A 92 11.60 8.71 -0.82
N PRO A 93 12.64 8.11 -1.44
CA PRO A 93 13.29 6.94 -0.87
C PRO A 93 14.04 7.33 0.40
N ALA A 94 13.77 6.63 1.50
CA ALA A 94 14.53 6.79 2.73
C ALA A 94 15.91 6.12 2.60
N SER A 95 16.96 6.77 3.12
CA SER A 95 18.28 6.14 3.24
C SER A 95 18.23 5.01 4.27
N VAL A 96 18.83 3.87 3.94
CA VAL A 96 18.93 2.73 4.86
C VAL A 96 20.16 2.91 5.74
N SER A 97 19.97 2.87 7.06
CA SER A 97 21.06 2.87 8.04
C SER A 97 21.05 1.56 8.83
N LEU A 98 22.22 0.93 8.98
CA LEU A 98 22.37 -0.24 9.84
C LEU A 98 22.41 0.22 11.30
N THR A 99 21.33 -0.04 12.04
CA THR A 99 21.21 0.40 13.45
C THR A 99 21.69 -0.63 14.46
N THR A 100 21.83 -1.90 14.04
CA THR A 100 22.07 -3.03 14.95
C THR A 100 22.90 -4.12 14.26
N LEU A 101 23.93 -4.63 14.94
CA LEU A 101 24.67 -5.84 14.54
C LEU A 101 24.54 -6.89 15.66
N ARG A 102 24.24 -8.13 15.30
CA ARG A 102 24.28 -9.27 16.22
C ARG A 102 25.16 -10.38 15.64
N ILE A 103 26.05 -10.93 16.46
CA ILE A 103 26.84 -12.13 16.14
C ILE A 103 26.48 -13.19 17.16
N ASN A 104 26.11 -14.40 16.70
CA ASN A 104 25.64 -15.49 17.58
C ASN A 104 24.54 -15.04 18.55
N ASN A 105 23.55 -14.29 18.05
CA ASN A 105 22.46 -13.67 18.81
C ASN A 105 22.87 -12.64 19.88
N LYS A 106 24.15 -12.27 19.99
CA LYS A 106 24.64 -11.24 20.92
C LYS A 106 24.79 -9.89 20.23
N LEU A 107 24.19 -8.84 20.81
CA LEU A 107 24.33 -7.46 20.34
C LEU A 107 25.79 -7.02 20.37
N GLN A 108 26.28 -6.51 19.25
CA GLN A 108 27.62 -5.97 19.12
C GLN A 108 27.59 -4.45 19.35
N ARG A 109 28.56 -3.96 20.13
CA ARG A 109 28.80 -2.54 20.35
C ARG A 109 30.28 -2.24 20.08
N PRO A 110 30.62 -1.11 19.46
CA PRO A 110 32.00 -0.68 19.40
C PRO A 110 32.60 -0.57 20.82
N CYS A 111 33.79 -1.13 21.02
CA CYS A 111 34.62 -1.03 22.23
C CYS A 111 34.27 -1.88 23.47
N GLU A 112 33.31 -2.81 23.43
CA GLU A 112 33.16 -3.85 24.47
C GLU A 112 33.59 -5.21 23.94
N GLY A 113 34.83 -5.63 24.27
CA GLY A 113 35.33 -7.00 24.12
C GLY A 113 35.20 -7.59 22.72
N SER A 114 36.20 -7.36 21.86
CA SER A 114 36.35 -8.05 20.58
C SER A 114 36.20 -9.57 20.78
N VAL A 115 35.28 -10.20 20.04
CA VAL A 115 35.14 -11.67 20.00
C VAL A 115 36.18 -12.29 19.02
N LEU A 116 37.15 -11.49 18.58
CA LEU A 116 38.22 -11.90 17.66
C LEU A 116 39.61 -11.99 18.33
N ASP A 117 39.66 -11.97 19.66
CA ASP A 117 40.87 -12.29 20.44
C ASP A 117 40.82 -13.73 20.98
#